data_AF-A0A496PDJ2-F1
#
_entry.id   AF-A0A496PDJ2-F1
#
_cell.length_a   1.000
_cell.length_b   1.000
_cell.length_c   1.000
_cell.angle_alpha   90.00
_cell.angle_beta   90.00
_cell.angle_gamma   90.00
#
_symmetry.space_group_name_H-M   'P 1'
#
loop_
_entity.id
_entity.type
_entity.pdbx_description
1 polymer ?
#
loop_
_entity_poly.entity_id
_entity_poly.type
_entity_poly.pdbx_seq_one_letter_code
_entity_poly.pdbx_strand_id
1 'polypeptide(L)'
;MLLGLDVGGTFTDAVIIDGHRVVATAKRRTTKDNLMNGIGEALDAVLEGYDTSNIEQVTLSTTVVTNTIVEAKEQVVDLYVITGPGRNVDDIFPVEPIYLQGYTDHRGIVVEHTPADAVRGIANMVQARSGTDLAAV
;
A
#
# COMPACT_ATOMS: atom_id res chain seq x y z
N MET A 1 -22.38 14.12 -10.75
CA MET A 1 -21.72 13.13 -11.66
C MET A 1 -20.65 12.34 -10.90
N LEU A 2 -20.34 11.12 -11.33
CA LEU A 2 -19.33 10.24 -10.72
C LEU A 2 -18.17 10.00 -11.70
N LEU A 3 -16.93 10.07 -11.22
CA LEU A 3 -15.73 9.78 -12.00
C LEU A 3 -15.12 8.45 -11.54
N GLY A 4 -14.95 7.51 -12.45
CA GLY A 4 -14.28 6.23 -12.21
C GLY A 4 -12.94 6.18 -12.91
N LEU A 5 -11.92 5.66 -12.24
CA LEU A 5 -10.58 5.39 -12.76
C LEU A 5 -10.22 3.93 -12.53
N ASP A 6 -9.69 3.26 -13.55
CA ASP A 6 -9.09 1.93 -13.45
C ASP A 6 -7.65 1.98 -13.98
N VAL A 7 -6.69 1.96 -13.06
CA VAL A 7 -5.25 2.05 -13.36
C VAL A 7 -4.68 0.64 -13.43
N GLY A 8 -4.56 0.12 -14.65
CA GLY A 8 -3.91 -1.16 -14.93
C GLY A 8 -2.40 -1.04 -15.10
N GLY A 9 -1.77 -2.16 -15.48
CA GLY A 9 -0.33 -2.18 -15.81
C GLY A 9 0.01 -1.69 -17.23
N THR A 10 -0.97 -1.49 -18.10
CA THR A 10 -0.73 -1.10 -19.51
C THR A 10 -1.56 0.11 -19.91
N PHE A 11 -2.80 0.17 -19.47
CA PHE A 11 -3.69 1.28 -19.71
C PHE A 11 -4.33 1.75 -18.41
N THR A 12 -4.58 3.05 -18.36
CA THR A 12 -5.46 3.70 -17.41
C THR A 12 -6.74 4.04 -18.14
N ASP A 13 -7.85 3.51 -17.63
CA ASP A 13 -9.20 3.77 -18.12
C ASP A 13 -9.88 4.78 -17.19
N ALA A 14 -10.63 5.72 -17.76
CA ALA A 14 -11.39 6.72 -17.02
C ALA A 14 -12.81 6.81 -17.59
N VAL A 15 -13.80 6.95 -16.72
CA VAL A 15 -15.21 7.07 -17.12
C VAL A 15 -15.92 8.13 -16.29
N ILE A 16 -16.83 8.87 -16.90
CA ILE A 16 -17.77 9.73 -16.18
C ILE A 16 -19.17 9.11 -16.29
N ILE A 17 -19.83 8.99 -15.15
CA ILE A 17 -21.19 8.50 -15.02
C ILE A 17 -22.07 9.65 -14.55
N ASP A 18 -23.17 9.88 -15.26
CA ASP A 18 -24.22 10.79 -14.82
C ASP A 18 -25.53 10.00 -14.65
N GLY A 19 -26.07 10.01 -13.43
CA GLY A 19 -27.10 9.07 -12.99
C GLY A 19 -26.65 7.61 -13.16
N HIS A 20 -27.22 6.92 -14.15
CA HIS A 20 -26.92 5.51 -14.47
C HIS A 20 -26.37 5.32 -15.89
N ARG A 21 -25.81 6.37 -16.49
CA ARG A 21 -25.29 6.35 -17.86
C ARG A 21 -23.84 6.78 -17.88
N VAL A 22 -23.03 6.07 -18.66
CA VAL A 22 -21.68 6.51 -19.01
C VAL A 22 -21.82 7.64 -20.03
N VAL A 23 -21.30 8.81 -19.69
CA VAL A 23 -21.37 10.02 -20.53
C VAL A 23 -20.02 10.38 -21.15
N ALA A 24 -18.91 9.90 -20.56
CA ALA A 24 -17.58 10.05 -21.13
C ALA A 24 -16.71 8.83 -20.81
N THR A 25 -15.77 8.52 -21.69
CA THR A 25 -14.76 7.49 -21.49
C THR A 25 -13.44 7.95 -22.06
N ALA A 26 -12.33 7.66 -21.39
CA ALA A 26 -10.99 7.82 -21.93
C ALA A 26 -10.15 6.59 -21.61
N LYS A 27 -9.22 6.28 -22.53
CA LYS A 27 -8.19 5.27 -22.35
C LYS A 27 -6.85 5.89 -22.69
N ARG A 28 -5.90 5.80 -21.76
CA ARG A 28 -4.53 6.29 -21.95
C ARG A 28 -3.54 5.24 -21.50
N ARG A 29 -2.31 5.33 -22.02
CA ARG A 29 -1.25 4.39 -21.66
C ARG A 29 -0.87 4.64 -20.20
N THR A 30 -0.71 3.57 -19.42
CA THR A 30 -0.17 3.69 -18.07
C THR A 30 1.31 4.03 -18.16
N THR A 31 1.70 5.11 -17.50
CA THR A 31 3.11 5.50 -17.36
C THR A 31 3.66 4.84 -16.09
N LYS A 32 4.22 3.62 -16.19
CA LYS A 32 4.63 2.84 -15.01
C LYS A 32 5.62 3.57 -14.10
N ASP A 33 6.61 4.24 -14.69
CA ASP A 33 7.64 4.97 -13.95
C ASP A 33 7.13 6.30 -13.36
N ASN A 34 5.94 6.74 -13.75
CA ASN A 34 5.27 7.92 -13.24
C ASN A 34 3.75 7.78 -13.39
N LEU A 35 3.15 7.01 -12.48
CA LEU A 35 1.72 6.69 -12.52
C LEU A 35 0.85 7.93 -12.53
N MET A 36 1.26 8.98 -11.81
CA MET A 36 0.54 10.25 -11.74
C MET A 36 0.40 10.91 -13.11
N ASN A 37 1.42 10.84 -13.97
CA ASN A 37 1.32 11.36 -15.32
C ASN A 37 0.28 10.60 -16.14
N GLY A 38 0.31 9.26 -16.12
CA GLY A 38 -0.66 8.44 -16.85
C GLY A 38 -2.11 8.62 -16.35
N ILE A 39 -2.30 8.84 -15.05
CA ILE A 39 -3.60 9.20 -14.45
C ILE A 39 -4.03 10.59 -14.93
N GLY A 40 -3.14 11.57 -14.90
CA GLY A 40 -3.40 12.93 -15.39
C GLY A 40 -3.86 12.95 -16.85
N GLU A 41 -3.16 12.23 -17.74
CA GLU A 41 -3.54 12.13 -19.15
C GLU A 41 -4.94 11.52 -19.34
N ALA A 42 -5.31 10.52 -18.53
CA ALA A 42 -6.63 9.90 -18.58
C ALA A 42 -7.73 10.84 -18.06
N LEU A 43 -7.42 11.61 -17.02
CA LEU A 43 -8.30 12.63 -16.46
C LEU A 43 -8.55 13.78 -17.45
N ASP A 44 -7.49 14.35 -18.01
CA ASP A 44 -7.58 15.43 -19.00
C ASP A 44 -8.45 14.99 -20.19
N ALA A 45 -8.29 13.76 -20.64
CA ALA A 45 -9.03 13.19 -21.75
C ALA A 45 -10.51 12.93 -21.43
N VAL A 46 -10.84 12.46 -20.23
CA VAL A 46 -12.23 12.13 -19.88
C VAL A 46 -13.04 13.37 -19.49
N LEU A 47 -12.36 14.38 -18.95
CA LEU A 47 -12.95 15.65 -18.51
C LEU A 47 -13.04 16.69 -19.65
N GLU A 48 -12.54 16.39 -20.85
CA GLU A 48 -12.64 17.29 -21.99
C GLU A 48 -14.11 17.64 -22.29
N GLY A 49 -14.45 18.92 -22.13
CA GLY A 49 -15.81 19.43 -22.33
C GLY A 49 -16.75 19.26 -21.13
N TYR A 50 -16.27 18.81 -19.97
CA TYR A 50 -17.03 18.69 -18.74
C TYR A 50 -16.53 19.65 -17.65
N ASP A 51 -17.46 20.24 -16.90
CA ASP A 51 -17.13 21.06 -15.74
C ASP A 51 -16.86 20.16 -14.52
N THR A 52 -15.64 20.24 -13.99
CA THR A 52 -15.16 19.43 -12.87
C THR A 52 -15.92 19.69 -11.57
N SER A 53 -16.57 20.86 -11.43
CA SER A 53 -17.39 21.18 -10.25
C SER A 53 -18.63 20.30 -10.12
N ASN A 54 -19.05 19.61 -11.19
CA ASN A 54 -20.16 18.66 -11.19
C ASN A 54 -19.76 17.24 -10.77
N ILE A 55 -18.46 16.97 -10.54
CA ILE A 55 -17.99 15.68 -10.05
C ILE A 55 -18.20 15.63 -8.54
N GLU A 56 -19.08 14.73 -8.10
CA GLU A 56 -19.43 14.55 -6.69
C GLU A 56 -18.52 13.53 -6.00
N GLN A 57 -17.98 12.57 -6.77
CA GLN A 57 -17.16 11.49 -6.25
C GLN A 57 -16.17 11.01 -7.31
N VAL A 58 -14.96 10.65 -6.85
CA VAL A 58 -13.96 9.95 -7.62
C VAL A 58 -13.76 8.55 -7.01
N THR A 59 -13.83 7.52 -7.85
CA THR A 59 -13.54 6.13 -7.45
C THR A 59 -12.33 5.64 -8.22
N LEU A 60 -11.33 5.15 -7.51
CA LEU A 60 -10.09 4.62 -8.09
C LEU A 60 -9.98 3.12 -7.82
N SER A 61 -9.88 2.36 -8.90
CA SER A 61 -9.45 0.96 -8.93
C SER A 61 -8.04 0.90 -9.50
N THR A 62 -7.21 -0.03 -9.01
CA THR A 62 -5.90 -0.26 -9.59
C THR A 62 -5.44 -1.71 -9.41
N THR A 63 -4.72 -2.23 -10.42
CA THR A 63 -4.03 -3.52 -10.33
C THR A 63 -2.53 -3.36 -10.04
N VAL A 64 -2.04 -2.14 -9.80
CA VAL A 64 -0.61 -1.88 -9.60
C VAL A 64 -0.08 -2.68 -8.41
N VAL A 65 -0.77 -2.65 -7.27
CA VAL A 65 -0.36 -3.40 -6.05
C VAL A 65 -0.32 -4.90 -6.32
N THR A 66 -1.36 -5.45 -6.93
CA THR A 66 -1.42 -6.89 -7.24
C THR A 66 -0.29 -7.30 -8.19
N ASN A 67 0.00 -6.50 -9.21
CA ASN A 67 1.12 -6.76 -10.12
C ASN A 67 2.46 -6.65 -9.40
N THR A 68 2.63 -5.70 -8.48
CA THR A 68 3.85 -5.58 -7.67
C THR A 68 4.11 -6.87 -6.89
N ILE A 69 3.08 -7.44 -6.24
CA ILE A 69 3.19 -8.70 -5.48
C ILE A 69 3.48 -9.89 -6.41
N VAL A 70 2.74 -10.02 -7.52
CA VAL A 70 2.90 -11.16 -8.45
C VAL A 70 4.26 -11.11 -9.16
N GLU A 71 4.78 -9.92 -9.44
CA GLU A 71 6.08 -9.72 -10.09
C GLU A 71 7.26 -9.71 -9.10
N ALA A 72 7.03 -9.92 -7.80
CA ALA A 72 8.04 -9.85 -6.74
C ALA A 72 8.84 -8.53 -6.76
N LYS A 73 8.13 -7.42 -6.96
CA LYS A 73 8.69 -6.05 -7.05
C LYS A 73 8.41 -5.20 -5.82
N GLU A 74 7.84 -5.80 -4.78
CA GLU A 74 7.66 -5.17 -3.49
C GLU A 74 9.01 -4.76 -2.87
N GLN A 75 8.96 -3.76 -2.00
CA GLN A 75 10.10 -3.40 -1.19
C GLN A 75 10.38 -4.48 -0.15
N VAL A 76 11.65 -4.75 0.10
CA VAL A 76 12.07 -5.63 1.19
C VAL A 76 11.71 -4.96 2.52
N VAL A 77 11.08 -5.74 3.41
CA VAL A 77 10.70 -5.32 4.75
C VAL A 77 11.31 -6.25 5.79
N ASP A 78 11.61 -5.72 6.97
CA ASP A 78 12.01 -6.50 8.14
C ASP A 78 10.76 -6.95 8.91
N LEU A 79 10.76 -8.19 9.41
CA LEU A 79 9.73 -8.71 10.30
C LEU A 79 10.25 -8.75 11.75
N TYR A 80 9.62 -8.01 12.66
CA TYR A 80 9.98 -8.01 14.09
C TYR A 80 8.94 -8.80 14.89
N VAL A 81 9.38 -9.75 15.71
CA VAL A 81 8.48 -10.68 16.42
C VAL A 81 8.81 -10.73 17.90
N ILE A 82 7.78 -10.56 18.74
CA ILE A 82 7.82 -10.85 20.17
C ILE A 82 7.09 -12.18 20.39
N THR A 83 7.83 -13.24 20.70
CA THR A 83 7.28 -14.61 20.77
C THR A 83 6.73 -14.99 22.14
N GLY A 84 7.22 -14.33 23.21
CA GLY A 84 6.97 -14.74 24.58
C GLY A 84 7.40 -16.19 24.87
N PRO A 85 6.96 -16.79 25.99
CA PRO A 85 7.32 -18.17 26.36
C PRO A 85 6.53 -19.25 25.58
N GLY A 86 5.84 -18.85 24.52
CA GLY A 86 4.89 -19.69 23.80
C GLY A 86 5.52 -20.68 22.84
N ARG A 87 4.81 -20.92 21.73
CA ARG A 87 5.24 -21.85 20.68
C ARG A 87 6.53 -21.34 20.03
N ASN A 88 7.48 -22.23 19.76
CA ASN A 88 8.57 -21.94 18.84
C ASN A 88 7.97 -21.67 17.43
N VAL A 89 8.25 -20.48 16.90
CA VAL A 89 7.75 -19.98 15.61
C VAL A 89 8.82 -19.97 14.53
N ASP A 90 9.92 -20.69 14.75
CA ASP A 90 10.94 -20.87 13.72
C ASP A 90 10.30 -21.55 12.50
N ASP A 91 10.73 -21.12 11.32
CA ASP A 91 10.29 -21.61 10.00
C ASP A 91 8.79 -21.44 9.65
N ILE A 92 8.01 -20.67 10.42
CA ILE A 92 6.59 -20.40 10.07
C ILE A 92 6.41 -19.14 9.21
N PHE A 93 7.41 -18.27 9.17
CA PHE A 93 7.34 -17.00 8.47
C PHE A 93 7.97 -17.09 7.07
N PRO A 94 7.46 -16.32 6.10
CA PRO A 94 8.00 -16.30 4.74
C PRO A 94 9.34 -15.55 4.65
N VAL A 95 9.78 -14.92 5.73
CA VAL A 95 11.03 -14.17 5.86
C VAL A 95 11.69 -14.51 7.20
N GLU A 96 13.00 -14.31 7.31
CA GLU A 96 13.73 -14.52 8.56
C GLU A 96 13.39 -13.39 9.56
N PRO A 97 12.76 -13.71 10.71
CA PRO A 97 12.32 -12.69 11.66
C PRO A 97 13.46 -12.20 12.56
N ILE A 98 13.34 -10.96 13.01
CA ILE A 98 14.15 -10.36 14.07
C ILE A 98 13.38 -10.51 15.39
N TYR A 99 13.88 -11.39 16.25
CA TYR A 99 13.24 -11.66 17.54
C TYR A 99 13.55 -10.59 18.57
N LEU A 100 12.50 -10.11 19.24
CA LEU A 100 12.57 -9.13 20.31
C LEU A 100 12.17 -9.76 21.63
N GLN A 101 12.90 -9.40 22.68
CA GLN A 101 12.51 -9.74 24.05
C GLN A 101 11.20 -9.03 24.41
N GLY A 102 10.31 -9.75 25.07
CA GLY A 102 9.04 -9.22 25.56
C GLY A 102 7.96 -10.29 25.60
N TYR A 103 6.89 -10.00 26.33
CA TYR A 103 5.72 -10.86 26.36
C TYR A 103 4.51 -10.10 26.88
N THR A 104 3.43 -10.09 26.09
CA THR A 104 2.09 -9.72 26.55
C THR A 104 1.23 -10.96 26.53
N ASP A 105 0.61 -11.30 27.65
CA ASP A 105 -0.27 -12.47 27.71
C ASP A 105 -1.59 -12.24 26.98
N HIS A 106 -2.40 -13.29 26.85
CA HIS A 106 -3.71 -13.24 26.18
C HIS A 106 -4.74 -12.33 26.87
N ARG A 107 -4.45 -11.81 28.07
CA ARG A 107 -5.29 -10.85 28.81
C ARG A 107 -4.83 -9.40 28.58
N GLY A 108 -3.78 -9.19 27.78
CA GLY A 108 -3.18 -7.88 27.56
C GLY A 108 -2.24 -7.43 28.69
N ILE A 109 -1.84 -8.33 29.60
CA ILE A 109 -0.90 -8.01 30.68
C ILE A 109 0.52 -8.13 30.13
N VAL A 110 1.29 -7.06 30.25
CA VAL A 110 2.73 -7.10 29.94
C VAL A 110 3.44 -7.85 31.07
N VAL A 111 3.91 -9.06 30.75
CA VAL A 111 4.61 -9.95 31.69
C VAL A 111 6.12 -9.72 31.61
N GLU A 112 6.62 -9.42 30.41
CA GLU A 112 8.03 -9.10 30.18
C GLU A 112 8.13 -7.89 29.24
N HIS A 113 8.92 -6.91 29.65
CA HIS A 113 9.12 -5.69 28.88
C HIS A 113 10.27 -5.83 27.89
N THR A 114 10.07 -5.32 26.68
CA THR A 114 11.17 -5.09 25.74
C THR A 114 12.10 -4.00 26.30
N PRO A 115 13.42 -4.27 26.42
CA PRO A 115 14.37 -3.27 26.88
C PRO A 115 14.35 -2.00 26.01
N ALA A 116 14.39 -0.83 26.64
CA ALA A 116 14.25 0.45 25.93
C ALA A 116 15.42 0.75 24.97
N ASP A 117 16.60 0.21 25.26
CA ASP A 117 17.79 0.21 24.41
C ASP A 117 17.61 -0.68 23.18
N ALA A 118 16.96 -1.84 23.30
CA ALA A 118 16.61 -2.68 22.16
C ALA A 118 15.65 -1.96 21.21
N VAL A 119 14.61 -1.30 21.74
CA VAL A 119 13.66 -0.50 20.94
C VAL A 119 14.36 0.65 20.21
N ARG A 120 15.26 1.37 20.90
CA ARG A 120 16.06 2.44 20.27
C ARG A 120 17.03 1.89 19.22
N GLY A 121 17.62 0.72 19.46
CA GLY A 121 18.48 0.02 18.52
C GLY A 121 17.76 -0.30 17.20
N ILE A 122 16.52 -0.79 17.30
CA ILE A 122 15.67 -1.05 16.13
C ILE A 122 15.33 0.25 15.41
N ALA A 123 14.86 1.27 16.13
CA ALA A 123 14.53 2.56 15.52
C ALA A 123 15.73 3.15 14.75
N ASN A 124 16.93 3.07 15.32
CA ASN A 124 18.17 3.53 14.68
C ASN A 124 18.54 2.66 13.47
N MET A 125 18.39 1.34 13.55
CA MET A 125 18.68 0.42 12.45
C MET A 125 17.73 0.64 11.28
N VAL A 126 16.43 0.79 11.56
CA VAL A 126 15.40 1.12 10.59
C VAL A 126 15.72 2.45 9.90
N GLN A 127 16.05 3.48 10.67
CA GLN A 127 16.44 4.79 10.13
C GLN A 127 17.74 4.76 9.31
N ALA A 128 18.70 3.90 9.66
CA ALA A 128 19.99 3.82 8.97
C ALA A 128 19.94 2.97 7.69
N ARG A 129 19.07 1.95 7.63
CA ARG A 129 18.94 1.04 6.49
C ARG A 129 17.84 1.45 5.52
N SER A 130 16.76 2.00 6.01
CA SER A 130 15.55 2.29 5.24
C SER A 130 15.23 3.76 5.40
N GLY A 131 15.42 4.54 4.34
CA GLY A 131 14.85 5.88 4.28
C GLY A 131 13.33 5.83 4.16
N THR A 132 12.61 5.26 5.16
CA THR A 132 11.19 4.81 5.16
C THR A 132 10.99 3.55 4.29
N ASP A 133 10.46 2.40 4.75
CA ASP A 133 9.21 2.15 5.47
C ASP A 133 9.25 0.91 6.39
N LEU A 134 8.80 1.08 7.63
CA LEU A 134 8.55 0.00 8.58
C LEU A 134 7.09 -0.43 8.45
N ALA A 135 6.82 -1.67 8.07
CA ALA A 135 5.50 -2.27 8.22
C ALA A 135 5.42 -2.92 9.62
N ALA A 136 4.82 -2.23 10.58
CA ALA A 136 4.43 -2.82 11.86
C ALA A 136 2.93 -3.17 11.77
N VAL A 137 2.60 -4.45 11.96
CA VAL A 137 1.22 -4.92 12.21
C VAL A 137 1.21 -5.66 13.53
#